data_AF-A0A4R4Q8X8-F1
#
_entry.id   AF-A0A4R4Q8X8-F1
#
_cell.length_a   1.000
_cell.length_b   1.000
_cell.length_c   1.000
_cell.angle_alpha   90.00
_cell.angle_beta   90.00
_cell.angle_gamma   90.00
#
_symmetry.space_group_name_H-M   'P 1'
#
loop_
_entity.id
_entity.type
_entity.pdbx_description
1 polymer ?
#
loop_
_entity_poly.entity_id
_entity_poly.type
_entity_poly.pdbx_seq_one_letter_code
_entity_poly.pdbx_strand_id
1 'polypeptide(L)'
;MLTYYVIYRDEERVNPSGTFVVDVSNGRAFLWDHRKKAWSYNPDLVFRFLDDYRNYDRYVEVERSVAERVALIVSDGSSLPDDAGFNRIYLDTDESRSLSQPSCSPPTKKGSE
;
A
#
# COMPACT_ATOMS: atom_id res chain seq x y z
N MET A 1 7.42 -11.66 5.68
CA MET A 1 8.61 -10.84 6.02
C MET A 1 8.45 -9.54 5.26
N LEU A 2 8.64 -8.39 5.92
CA LEU A 2 8.45 -7.10 5.25
C LEU A 2 9.71 -6.69 4.48
N THR A 3 9.50 -6.28 3.23
CA THR A 3 10.50 -5.69 2.35
C THR A 3 10.14 -4.23 2.10
N TYR A 4 11.14 -3.36 2.10
CA TYR A 4 10.94 -1.91 2.02
C TYR A 4 11.60 -1.37 0.76
N TYR A 5 10.85 -0.59 0.00
CA TYR A 5 11.34 0.05 -1.22
C TYR A 5 11.22 1.56 -1.12
N VAL A 6 12.27 2.26 -1.53
CA VAL A 6 12.23 3.72 -1.73
C VAL A 6 12.13 4.00 -3.21
N ILE A 7 11.25 4.92 -3.58
CA ILE A 7 10.97 5.30 -4.96
C ILE A 7 11.55 6.68 -5.21
N TYR A 8 12.28 6.84 -6.29
CA TYR A 8 12.86 8.10 -6.73
C TYR A 8 12.17 8.58 -8.01
N ARG A 9 12.05 9.90 -8.17
CA ARG A 9 11.53 10.48 -9.41
C ARG A 9 12.54 10.43 -10.54
N ASP A 10 13.82 10.48 -10.19
CA ASP A 10 14.92 10.74 -11.10
C ASP A 10 15.99 9.66 -10.91
N GLU A 11 16.73 9.34 -11.98
CA GLU A 11 17.81 8.33 -11.98
C GLU A 11 18.95 8.69 -11.01
N GLU A 12 19.14 9.98 -10.73
CA GLU A 12 20.15 10.47 -9.77
C GLU A 12 19.82 10.11 -8.31
N ARG A 13 18.58 9.66 -8.03
CA ARG A 13 18.12 9.22 -6.70
C ARG A 13 18.35 10.22 -5.57
N VAL A 14 18.35 11.52 -5.91
CA VAL A 14 18.58 12.59 -4.95
C VAL A 14 17.34 12.84 -4.07
N ASN A 15 16.16 12.80 -4.67
CA ASN A 15 14.90 13.13 -4.00
C ASN A 15 13.98 11.92 -3.94
N PRO A 16 13.76 11.32 -2.75
CA PRO A 16 12.77 10.28 -2.60
C PRO A 16 11.37 10.86 -2.83
N SER A 17 10.55 10.09 -3.51
CA SER A 17 9.21 10.47 -3.95
C SER A 17 8.12 9.60 -3.37
N GLY A 18 8.49 8.46 -2.78
CA GLY A 18 7.56 7.56 -2.10
C GLY A 18 8.29 6.39 -1.47
N THR A 19 7.53 5.64 -0.69
CA THR A 19 7.99 4.44 0.00
C THR A 19 6.91 3.36 -0.16
N PHE A 20 7.34 2.14 -0.47
CA PHE A 20 6.50 0.95 -0.43
C PHE A 20 6.92 0.04 0.72
N VAL A 21 5.93 -0.59 1.34
CA VAL A 21 6.11 -1.66 2.32
C VAL A 21 5.40 -2.88 1.79
N VAL A 22 6.13 -3.98 1.62
CA VAL A 22 5.63 -5.17 0.92
C VAL A 22 5.82 -6.39 1.80
N ASP A 23 4.77 -7.19 1.95
CA ASP A 23 4.85 -8.55 2.49
C ASP A 23 4.64 -9.54 1.35
N VAL A 24 5.74 -9.90 0.70
CA VAL A 24 5.74 -10.74 -0.51
C VAL A 24 5.06 -12.09 -0.24
N SER A 25 5.31 -12.66 0.94
CA SER A 25 4.75 -13.97 1.34
C SER A 25 3.23 -14.01 1.36
N ASN A 26 2.58 -12.87 1.59
CA ASN A 26 1.13 -12.78 1.70
C ASN A 26 0.50 -11.93 0.58
N GLY A 27 1.29 -11.45 -0.39
CA GLY A 27 0.80 -10.58 -1.46
C GLY A 27 0.20 -9.27 -0.94
N ARG A 28 0.70 -8.74 0.19
CA ARG A 28 0.19 -7.49 0.79
C ARG A 28 1.18 -6.37 0.54
N ALA A 29 0.68 -5.17 0.25
CA ALA A 29 1.55 -4.00 0.19
C ALA A 29 0.82 -2.69 0.51
N PHE A 30 1.60 -1.73 1.00
CA PHE A 30 1.17 -0.37 1.27
C PHE A 30 2.10 0.62 0.60
N LEU A 31 1.55 1.80 0.35
CA LEU A 31 2.30 2.96 -0.10
C LEU A 31 1.86 4.21 0.65
N TRP A 32 2.72 5.20 0.68
CA TRP A 32 2.31 6.54 1.08
C TRP A 32 1.49 7.20 -0.04
N ASP A 33 0.19 7.37 0.18
CA ASP A 33 -0.68 8.08 -0.75
C ASP A 33 -0.61 9.58 -0.47
N HIS A 34 0.15 10.31 -1.29
CA HIS A 34 0.30 11.76 -1.22
C HIS A 34 -1.02 12.53 -1.32
N ARG A 35 -2.04 11.99 -1.98
CA ARG A 35 -3.35 12.65 -2.10
C ARG A 35 -4.15 12.54 -0.81
N LYS A 36 -4.11 11.36 -0.17
CA LYS A 36 -4.79 11.12 1.11
C LYS A 36 -3.98 11.56 2.32
N LYS A 37 -2.68 11.85 2.12
CA LYS A 37 -1.70 12.08 3.20
C LYS A 37 -1.76 10.95 4.24
N ALA A 38 -1.82 9.71 3.76
CA ALA A 38 -1.94 8.54 4.60
C ALA A 38 -1.32 7.30 3.94
N TRP A 39 -0.87 6.36 4.78
CA TRP A 39 -0.52 5.02 4.32
C TRP A 39 -1.77 4.31 3.80
N SER A 40 -1.69 3.79 2.59
CA SER A 40 -2.82 3.19 1.89
C SER A 40 -2.49 1.77 1.45
N TYR A 41 -3.41 0.86 1.70
CA TYR A 41 -3.33 -0.52 1.19
C TYR A 41 -3.65 -0.55 -0.30
N ASN A 42 -2.69 -0.94 -1.12
CA ASN A 42 -2.89 -1.10 -2.55
C ASN A 42 -1.85 -2.06 -3.16
N PRO A 43 -1.98 -3.37 -2.90
CA PRO A 43 -1.05 -4.37 -3.41
C PRO A 43 -0.97 -4.38 -4.94
N ASP A 44 -2.11 -4.23 -5.62
CA ASP A 44 -2.17 -4.27 -7.09
C ASP A 44 -1.29 -3.21 -7.73
N LEU A 45 -1.33 -1.97 -7.21
CA LEU A 45 -0.50 -0.88 -7.71
C LEU A 45 0.99 -1.12 -7.41
N VAL A 46 1.31 -1.55 -6.19
CA VAL A 46 2.69 -1.73 -5.75
C VAL A 46 3.35 -2.87 -6.54
N PHE A 47 2.73 -4.05 -6.60
CA PHE A 47 3.32 -5.18 -7.32
C PHE A 47 3.41 -4.92 -8.81
N ARG A 48 2.41 -4.27 -9.42
CA ARG A 48 2.49 -3.87 -10.83
C ARG A 48 3.62 -2.87 -11.10
N PHE A 49 3.87 -1.94 -10.18
CA PHE A 49 4.97 -0.99 -10.31
C PHE A 49 6.33 -1.69 -10.21
N LEU A 50 6.48 -2.61 -9.26
CA LEU A 50 7.72 -3.36 -9.02
C LEU A 50 8.02 -4.39 -10.12
N ASP A 51 7.00 -4.91 -10.80
CA ASP A 51 7.17 -5.89 -11.89
C ASP A 51 7.50 -5.22 -13.24
N ASP A 52 7.13 -3.95 -13.44
CA ASP A 52 7.39 -3.22 -14.68
C ASP A 52 8.87 -2.83 -14.81
N TYR A 53 9.56 -3.46 -15.78
CA TYR A 53 10.98 -3.24 -16.08
C TYR A 53 11.36 -1.76 -16.30
N ARG A 54 10.40 -0.92 -16.70
CA ARG A 54 10.62 0.52 -16.89
C ARG A 54 10.82 1.30 -15.60
N ASN A 55 10.59 0.66 -14.45
CA ASN A 55 10.75 1.29 -13.13
C ASN A 55 11.95 0.75 -12.35
N TYR A 56 12.72 -0.21 -12.88
CA TYR A 56 13.79 -0.87 -12.12
C TYR A 56 14.91 0.08 -11.67
N ASP A 57 15.12 1.16 -12.41
CA ASP A 57 16.02 2.26 -12.09
C ASP A 57 15.44 3.22 -11.02
N ARG A 58 14.12 3.25 -10.88
CA ARG A 58 13.35 4.21 -10.06
C ARG A 58 13.10 3.78 -8.64
N TYR A 59 13.48 2.56 -8.26
CA TYR A 59 13.38 2.12 -6.87
C TYR A 59 14.64 1.41 -6.40
N VAL A 60 14.77 1.33 -5.08
CA VAL A 60 15.80 0.52 -4.44
C VAL A 60 15.20 -0.15 -3.21
N GLU A 61 15.55 -1.42 -3.02
CA GLU A 61 15.28 -2.13 -1.79
C GLU A 61 16.20 -1.62 -0.69
N VAL A 62 15.66 -1.32 0.48
CA VAL A 62 16.41 -0.77 1.60
C VAL A 62 16.06 -1.48 2.90
N GLU A 63 16.94 -1.31 3.89
CA GLU A 63 16.62 -1.69 5.26
C GLU A 63 15.51 -0.82 5.85
N ARG A 64 14.77 -1.38 6.82
CA ARG A 64 13.71 -0.68 7.55
C ARG A 64 14.16 0.68 8.09
N SER A 65 15.37 0.76 8.64
CA SER A 65 15.90 1.99 9.25
C SER A 65 16.04 3.14 8.24
N VAL A 66 16.35 2.81 6.98
CA VAL A 66 16.43 3.77 5.87
C VAL A 66 15.02 4.15 5.42
N ALA A 67 14.13 3.16 5.24
CA ALA A 67 12.74 3.39 4.87
C ALA A 67 12.00 4.28 5.88
N GLU A 68 12.29 4.14 7.17
CA GLU A 68 11.74 4.99 8.24
C GLU A 68 12.15 6.45 8.07
N ARG A 69 13.45 6.71 7.85
CA ARG A 69 13.94 8.08 7.62
C ARG A 69 13.32 8.69 6.37
N VAL A 70 13.22 7.91 5.30
CA VAL A 70 12.59 8.37 4.06
C VAL A 70 11.09 8.60 4.24
N ALA A 71 10.39 7.72 4.94
CA ALA A 71 8.98 7.88 5.27
C ALA A 71 8.72 9.22 5.94
N LEU A 72 9.52 9.58 6.96
CA LEU A 72 9.42 10.88 7.63
C LEU A 72 9.59 12.06 6.67
N ILE A 73 10.47 11.95 5.68
CA ILE A 73 10.70 13.01 4.67
C ILE A 73 9.51 13.11 3.71
N VAL A 74 9.08 11.98 3.11
CA VAL A 74 8.05 11.99 2.04
C VAL A 74 6.64 12.23 2.56
N SER A 75 6.41 11.99 3.85
CA SER A 75 5.10 12.09 4.50
C SER A 75 4.95 13.29 5.42
N ASP A 76 5.94 14.18 5.44
CA ASP A 76 5.98 15.36 6.33
C ASP A 76 5.83 14.97 7.81
N GLY A 77 6.57 13.94 8.23
CA GLY A 77 6.69 13.49 9.62
C GLY A 77 5.86 12.26 10.02
N SER A 78 5.21 11.56 9.10
CA SER A 78 4.55 10.29 9.41
C SER A 78 5.54 9.12 9.39
N SER A 79 5.58 8.38 10.50
CA SER A 79 6.40 7.16 10.61
C SER A 79 5.92 6.05 9.68
N LEU A 80 6.86 5.15 9.38
CA LEU A 80 6.55 3.92 8.66
C LEU A 80 5.67 3.01 9.54
N PRO A 81 4.68 2.31 8.98
CA PRO A 81 3.92 1.34 9.75
C PRO A 81 4.85 0.21 10.24
N ASP A 82 4.76 -0.11 11.52
CA ASP A 82 5.30 -1.35 12.06
C ASP A 82 4.39 -2.54 11.71
N ASP A 83 4.72 -3.75 12.15
CA ASP A 83 3.92 -4.95 11.82
C ASP A 83 2.48 -4.85 12.34
N ALA A 84 2.27 -4.20 13.49
CA ALA A 84 0.94 -3.96 14.05
C ALA A 84 0.16 -2.94 13.21
N GLY A 85 0.79 -1.83 12.83
CA GLY A 85 0.23 -0.83 11.93
C GLY A 85 -0.07 -1.39 10.54
N PHE A 86 0.80 -2.26 10.02
CA PHE A 86 0.60 -2.99 8.77
C PHE A 86 -0.70 -3.81 8.82
N ASN A 87 -0.91 -4.59 9.88
CA ASN A 87 -2.15 -5.35 10.04
C ASN A 87 -3.37 -4.45 10.23
N ARG A 88 -3.25 -3.33 10.95
CA ARG A 88 -4.37 -2.39 11.14
C ARG A 88 -4.82 -1.76 9.83
N ILE A 89 -3.90 -1.24 9.02
CA ILE A 89 -4.26 -0.60 7.74
C ILE A 89 -4.87 -1.63 6.78
N TYR A 90 -4.39 -2.89 6.82
CA TYR A 90 -5.00 -3.99 6.09
C TYR A 90 -6.45 -4.22 6.51
N LEU A 91 -6.70 -4.41 7.82
CA LEU A 91 -8.03 -4.69 8.35
C LEU A 91 -9.01 -3.52 8.11
N ASP A 92 -8.58 -2.28 8.33
CA ASP A 92 -9.41 -1.10 8.05
C ASP A 92 -9.83 -1.04 6.57
N THR A 93 -8.97 -1.51 5.67
CA THR A 93 -9.28 -1.58 4.23
C THR A 93 -10.19 -2.76 3.89
N ASP A 94 -9.99 -3.92 4.52
CA ASP A 94 -10.79 -5.13 4.29
C ASP A 94 -12.22 -4.99 4.82
N GLU A 95 -12.40 -4.41 6.00
CA GLU A 95 -13.70 -4.06 6.57
C GLU A 95 -14.44 -3.05 5.66
N SER A 96 -13.72 -2.04 5.15
CA SER A 96 -14.28 -1.07 4.19
C SER A 96 -14.70 -1.72 2.87
N ARG A 97 -13.98 -2.74 2.39
CA ARG A 97 -14.37 -3.54 1.21
C ARG A 97 -15.58 -4.43 1.49
N SER A 98 -15.65 -5.03 2.67
CA SER A 98 -16.75 -5.91 3.09
C SER A 98 -18.07 -5.16 3.26
N LEU A 99 -18.03 -3.94 3.84
CA LEU A 99 -19.20 -3.07 3.97
C LEU A 99 -19.71 -2.49 2.64
N SER A 100 -18.90 -2.53 1.58
CA SER A 100 -19.24 -2.00 0.26
C SER A 100 -19.92 -3.03 -0.66
N GLN A 101 -20.18 -4.26 -0.20
CA GLN A 101 -20.95 -5.21 -1.00
C GLN A 101 -22.43 -4.79 -1.04
N PRO A 102 -23.03 -4.54 -2.23
CA PRO A 102 -24.47 -4.37 -2.32
C PRO A 102 -25.12 -5.71 -1.94
N SER A 103 -25.84 -5.72 -0.82
CA SER A 103 -26.76 -6.78 -0.44
C SER A 103 -27.82 -6.94 -1.55
N CYS A 104 -27.51 -7.79 -2.53
CA CYS A 104 -28.49 -8.25 -3.51
C CYS A 104 -29.32 -9.34 -2.84
N SER A 105 -30.28 -8.93 -2.01
CA SER A 105 -31.32 -9.82 -1.52
C SER A 105 -32.18 -10.29 -2.72
N PRO A 106 -32.38 -11.60 -2.94
CA PRO A 106 -33.24 -12.07 -4.02
C PRO A 106 -34.70 -11.71 -3.71
N PRO A 107 -35.52 -11.34 -4.72
CA PRO A 107 -36.92 -11.02 -4.50
C PRO A 107 -37.68 -12.29 -4.11
N THR A 108 -38.32 -12.26 -2.93
CA THR A 108 -39.27 -13.28 -2.48
C THR A 108 -40.48 -13.29 -3.44
N LYS A 109 -40.57 -14.33 -4.28
CA LYS A 109 -41.81 -14.65 -4.98
C LYS A 109 -42.87 -14.98 -3.93
N LYS A 110 -43.79 -14.05 -3.66
CA LYS A 110 -45.08 -14.39 -3.06
C LYS A 110 -45.83 -15.25 -4.06
N GLY A 111 -46.15 -16.48 -3.65
CA GLY A 111 -47.15 -17.30 -4.31
C GLY A 111 -48.50 -16.58 -4.25
N SER A 112 -49.21 -16.61 -5.37
CA SER A 112 -50.64 -16.34 -5.42
C SER A 112 -51.30 -17.62 -5.89
N GLU A 113 -52.16 -18.14 -5.02
CA GLU A 113 -53.25 -19.07 -5.33
C GLU A 113 -54.19 -18.52 -6.41
#